data_AF-A0A954R883-F1
#
_entry.id   AF-A0A954R883-F1
#
_cell.length_a   1.000
_cell.length_b   1.000
_cell.length_c   1.000
_cell.angle_alpha   90.00
_cell.angle_beta   90.00
_cell.angle_gamma   90.00
#
_symmetry.space_group_name_H-M   'P 1'
#
loop_
_entity.id
_entity.type
_entity.pdbx_description
1 polymer ?
#
loop_
_entity_poly.entity_id
_entity_poly.type
_entity_poly.pdbx_seq_one_letter_code
_entity_poly.pdbx_strand_id
1 'polypeptide(L)'
;METFFESISPDQLSDSDLLRGRDQVLQQMRWARQYTRQLFDSIPLELWYQQPSGATTHVAWQVGHLAVSQYGLMLFRQRGRAPGDLELMPGWLRKQFGRGSVPAKSAEGQPVPEELLARLAAIDAVAQAELPTLTAESLREPIDMPYAA
;
A
#
# COMPACT_ATOMS: atom_id res chain seq x y z
N MET A 1 24.10 16.62 -12.10
CA MET A 1 24.76 15.30 -12.15
C MET A 1 23.74 14.29 -11.66
N GLU A 2 22.93 13.74 -12.56
CA GLU A 2 21.95 12.71 -12.21
C GLU A 2 22.72 11.40 -11.97
N THR A 3 22.82 10.99 -10.72
CA THR A 3 23.21 9.61 -10.39
C THR A 3 22.04 8.71 -10.75
N PHE A 4 22.08 8.14 -11.95
CA PHE A 4 21.26 6.97 -12.26
C PHE A 4 21.74 5.83 -11.37
N PHE A 5 20.91 5.43 -10.41
CA PHE A 5 21.08 4.14 -9.75
C PHE A 5 20.87 3.08 -10.83
N GLU A 6 21.94 2.42 -11.24
CA GLU A 6 21.86 1.28 -12.15
C GLU A 6 21.11 0.17 -11.41
N SER A 7 19.82 -0.02 -11.74
CA SER A 7 19.03 -1.09 -11.16
C SER A 7 19.53 -2.41 -11.75
N ILE A 8 20.01 -3.30 -10.89
CA ILE A 8 20.37 -4.67 -11.29
C ILE A 8 19.11 -5.33 -11.85
N SER A 9 19.19 -5.88 -13.07
CA SER A 9 18.07 -6.62 -13.65
C SER A 9 17.79 -7.87 -12.80
N PRO A 10 16.52 -8.22 -12.52
CA PRO A 10 16.19 -9.49 -11.88
C PRO A 10 16.82 -10.70 -12.58
N ASP A 11 17.00 -10.65 -13.89
CA ASP A 11 17.64 -11.70 -14.70
C ASP A 11 19.12 -11.94 -14.34
N GLN A 12 19.76 -10.96 -13.70
CA GLN A 12 21.14 -11.06 -13.23
C GLN A 12 21.25 -11.62 -11.80
N LEU A 13 20.11 -11.79 -11.11
CA LEU A 13 20.05 -12.31 -9.75
C LEU A 13 19.80 -13.82 -9.76
N SER A 14 20.44 -14.54 -8.85
CA SER A 14 20.07 -15.95 -8.61
C SER A 14 18.69 -16.04 -7.96
N ASP A 15 18.03 -17.19 -8.06
CA ASP A 15 16.76 -17.43 -7.36
C ASP A 15 16.90 -17.21 -5.84
N SER A 16 18.06 -17.58 -5.28
CA SER A 16 18.35 -17.36 -3.87
C SER A 16 18.44 -15.87 -3.50
N ASP A 17 18.90 -15.02 -4.42
CA ASP A 17 18.98 -13.57 -4.20
C ASP A 17 17.59 -12.94 -4.29
N LEU A 18 16.76 -13.37 -5.24
CA LEU A 18 15.37 -12.91 -5.37
C LEU A 18 14.55 -13.25 -4.12
N LEU A 19 14.62 -14.50 -3.65
CA LEU A 19 13.89 -14.94 -2.47
C LEU A 19 14.40 -14.24 -1.19
N ARG A 20 15.72 -14.00 -1.08
CA ARG A 20 16.28 -13.19 0.02
C ARG A 20 15.73 -11.76 -0.02
N GLY A 21 15.67 -11.14 -1.20
CA GLY A 21 15.12 -9.79 -1.38
C GLY A 21 13.65 -9.72 -1.01
N ARG A 22 12.84 -10.69 -1.45
CA ARG A 22 11.42 -10.85 -1.07
C ARG A 22 11.25 -10.91 0.45
N ASP A 23 12.05 -11.73 1.13
CA ASP A 23 11.99 -11.88 2.58
C ASP A 23 12.41 -10.60 3.31
N GLN A 24 13.38 -9.85 2.76
CA GLN A 24 13.76 -8.53 3.28
C GLN A 24 12.62 -7.51 3.12
N VAL A 25 11.95 -7.48 1.97
CA VAL A 25 10.78 -6.62 1.73
C VAL A 25 9.66 -6.95 2.72
N LEU A 26 9.41 -8.22 3.00
CA LEU A 26 8.42 -8.64 4.00
C LEU A 26 8.73 -8.05 5.38
N GLN A 27 9.99 -8.07 5.81
CA GLN A 27 10.37 -7.46 7.08
C GLN A 27 10.26 -5.93 7.05
N GLN A 28 10.60 -5.28 5.94
CA GLN A 28 10.42 -3.84 5.78
C GLN A 28 8.95 -3.44 5.83
N MET A 29 8.06 -4.22 5.20
CA MET A 29 6.61 -4.00 5.26
C MET A 29 6.09 -4.12 6.70
N ARG A 30 6.52 -5.15 7.44
CA ARG A 30 6.15 -5.32 8.87
C ARG A 30 6.60 -4.14 9.72
N TRP A 31 7.85 -3.71 9.55
CA TRP A 31 8.39 -2.56 10.27
C TRP A 31 7.65 -1.27 9.92
N ALA A 32 7.45 -0.99 8.63
CA ALA A 32 6.74 0.20 8.16
C ALA A 32 5.29 0.21 8.67
N ARG A 33 4.62 -0.95 8.70
CA ARG A 33 3.29 -1.08 9.27
C ARG A 33 3.26 -0.79 10.76
N GLN A 34 4.20 -1.34 11.53
CA GLN A 34 4.29 -1.07 12.97
C GLN A 34 4.55 0.42 13.23
N TYR A 35 5.50 1.01 12.51
CA TYR A 35 5.85 2.42 12.66
C TYR A 35 4.68 3.34 12.34
N THR A 36 4.04 3.15 11.18
CA THR A 36 2.88 3.98 10.77
C THR A 36 1.70 3.82 11.72
N ARG A 37 1.43 2.61 12.23
CA ARG A 37 0.40 2.40 13.24
C ARG A 37 0.68 3.19 14.52
N GLN A 38 1.92 3.20 15.01
CA GLN A 38 2.29 4.01 16.18
C GLN A 38 2.03 5.50 15.96
N LEU A 39 2.25 6.01 14.75
CA LEU A 39 1.91 7.39 14.40
C LEU A 39 0.40 7.62 14.43
N PHE A 40 -0.40 6.72 13.84
CA PHE A 40 -1.86 6.86 13.81
C PHE A 40 -2.49 6.76 15.20
N ASP A 41 -2.03 5.82 16.03
CA ASP A 41 -2.52 5.61 17.39
C ASP A 41 -2.28 6.83 18.30
N SER A 42 -1.36 7.74 17.92
CA SER A 42 -1.11 8.99 18.63
C SER A 42 -2.07 10.14 18.29
N ILE A 43 -2.92 9.96 17.27
CA ILE A 43 -3.80 11.02 16.75
C ILE A 43 -5.26 10.70 17.10
N PRO A 44 -5.95 11.55 17.90
CA PRO A 44 -7.37 11.38 18.19
C PRO A 44 -8.23 11.26 16.92
N LEU A 45 -9.16 10.30 16.90
CA LEU A 45 -9.92 9.93 15.71
C LEU A 45 -10.76 11.09 15.16
N GLU A 46 -11.25 11.98 16.03
CA GLU A 46 -11.99 13.18 15.69
C GLU A 46 -11.19 14.21 14.88
N LEU A 47 -9.85 14.10 14.87
CA LEU A 47 -8.96 14.97 14.10
C LEU A 47 -8.63 14.41 12.72
N TRP A 48 -9.06 13.17 12.39
CA TRP A 48 -8.57 12.49 11.18
C TRP A 48 -9.00 13.12 9.85
N TYR A 49 -10.11 13.85 9.86
CA TYR A 49 -10.61 14.63 8.72
C TYR A 49 -10.22 16.11 8.79
N GLN A 50 -9.49 16.52 9.82
CA GLN A 50 -8.95 17.88 9.89
C GLN A 50 -7.65 17.94 9.09
N GLN A 51 -7.62 18.81 8.09
CA GLN A 51 -6.42 19.06 7.31
C GLN A 51 -5.51 20.05 8.07
N PRO A 52 -4.28 19.65 8.43
CA PRO A 52 -3.34 20.57 9.07
C PRO A 52 -3.01 21.77 8.17
N SER A 53 -2.72 22.92 8.79
CA SER A 53 -2.31 24.12 8.04
C SER A 53 -1.07 23.83 7.19
N GLY A 54 -1.12 24.21 5.91
CA GLY A 54 -0.04 23.97 4.94
C GLY A 54 0.07 22.54 4.40
N ALA A 55 -0.66 21.57 4.97
CA ALA A 55 -0.76 20.24 4.40
C ALA A 55 -1.75 20.22 3.24
N THR A 56 -1.61 19.27 2.31
CA THR A 56 -2.54 19.06 1.18
C THR A 56 -3.53 17.93 1.42
N THR A 57 -3.40 17.21 2.55
CA THR A 57 -4.17 16.01 2.90
C THR A 57 -4.38 15.94 4.41
N HIS A 58 -5.30 15.09 4.85
CA HIS A 58 -5.55 14.77 6.27
C HIS A 58 -5.24 13.29 6.55
N VAL A 59 -5.26 12.88 7.82
CA VAL A 59 -4.85 11.53 8.25
C VAL A 59 -5.72 10.43 7.64
N ALA A 60 -7.04 10.59 7.64
CA ALA A 60 -7.94 9.63 7.00
C ALA A 60 -7.60 9.42 5.51
N TRP A 61 -7.20 10.48 4.78
CA TRP A 61 -6.78 10.33 3.40
C TRP A 61 -5.49 9.51 3.29
N GLN A 62 -4.51 9.79 4.14
CA GLN A 62 -3.23 9.06 4.16
C GLN A 62 -3.43 7.57 4.47
N VAL A 63 -4.24 7.23 5.47
CA VAL A 63 -4.54 5.83 5.84
C VAL A 63 -5.28 5.11 4.71
N GLY A 64 -6.30 5.74 4.12
CA GLY A 64 -6.98 5.20 2.94
C GLY A 64 -6.04 5.03 1.75
N HIS A 65 -5.13 5.99 1.52
CA HIS A 65 -4.17 5.95 0.42
C HIS A 65 -3.14 4.84 0.60
N LEU A 66 -2.67 4.60 1.82
CA LEU A 66 -1.82 3.45 2.15
C LEU A 66 -2.53 2.12 1.85
N ALA A 67 -3.82 2.01 2.16
CA ALA A 67 -4.60 0.80 1.86
C ALA A 67 -4.70 0.56 0.35
N VAL A 68 -5.03 1.60 -0.42
CA VAL A 68 -5.08 1.53 -1.89
C VAL A 68 -3.72 1.18 -2.48
N SER A 69 -2.65 1.80 -1.97
CA SER A 69 -1.29 1.61 -2.48
C SER A 69 -0.79 0.20 -2.19
N GLN A 70 -0.99 -0.32 -0.98
CA GLN A 70 -0.54 -1.66 -0.61
C GLN A 70 -1.27 -2.73 -1.43
N TYR A 71 -2.60 -2.65 -1.56
CA TYR A 71 -3.32 -3.55 -2.46
C TYR A 71 -2.83 -3.43 -3.90
N GLY A 72 -2.72 -2.19 -4.42
CA GLY A 72 -2.43 -1.95 -5.83
C GLY A 72 -1.00 -2.30 -6.25
N LEU A 73 -0.02 -2.15 -5.35
CA LEU A 73 1.39 -2.36 -5.64
C LEU A 73 1.86 -3.76 -5.21
N MET A 74 1.42 -4.24 -4.05
CA MET A 74 1.87 -5.54 -3.53
C MET A 74 0.95 -6.68 -3.98
N LEU A 75 -0.38 -6.53 -3.95
CA LEU A 75 -1.28 -7.63 -4.34
C LEU A 75 -1.56 -7.62 -5.84
N PHE A 76 -2.28 -6.61 -6.32
CA PHE A 76 -2.81 -6.59 -7.68
C PHE A 76 -1.73 -6.69 -8.77
N ARG A 77 -0.57 -6.05 -8.57
CA ARG A 77 0.52 -6.10 -9.56
C ARG A 77 1.30 -7.41 -9.55
N GLN A 78 1.40 -8.09 -8.40
CA GLN A 78 2.19 -9.32 -8.29
C GLN A 78 1.39 -10.55 -8.69
N ARG A 79 0.08 -10.57 -8.47
CA ARG A 79 -0.77 -11.77 -8.68
C ARG A 79 -2.05 -11.50 -9.48
N GLY A 80 -2.27 -10.28 -9.95
CA GLY A 80 -3.54 -9.89 -10.56
C GLY A 80 -4.69 -9.86 -9.55
N ARG A 81 -5.92 -10.13 -10.04
CA ARG A 81 -7.13 -10.21 -9.20
C ARG A 81 -7.32 -11.63 -8.67
N ALA A 82 -7.64 -11.74 -7.39
CA ALA A 82 -8.04 -12.99 -6.76
C ALA A 82 -9.53 -12.95 -6.34
N PRO A 83 -10.15 -14.13 -6.09
CA PRO A 83 -11.46 -14.19 -5.45
C PRO A 83 -11.44 -13.44 -4.11
N GLY A 84 -12.48 -12.64 -3.83
CA GLY A 84 -12.57 -11.82 -2.61
C GLY A 84 -11.96 -10.42 -2.71
N ASP A 85 -11.29 -10.09 -3.81
CA ASP A 85 -10.63 -8.78 -3.95
C ASP A 85 -11.61 -7.61 -4.07
N LEU A 86 -12.85 -7.85 -4.51
CA LEU A 86 -13.87 -6.80 -4.58
C LEU A 86 -14.34 -6.37 -3.18
N GLU A 87 -14.36 -7.31 -2.24
CA GLU A 87 -14.67 -7.09 -0.84
C GLU A 87 -13.48 -6.49 -0.10
N LEU A 88 -12.26 -6.95 -0.42
CA LEU A 88 -11.01 -6.47 0.17
C LEU A 88 -10.70 -5.02 -0.25
N MET A 89 -10.84 -4.72 -1.54
CA MET A 89 -10.61 -3.40 -2.15
C MET A 89 -11.87 -2.91 -2.86
N PRO A 90 -12.88 -2.44 -2.09
CA PRO A 90 -14.13 -1.97 -2.67
C PRO A 90 -13.92 -0.72 -3.53
N GLY A 91 -14.74 -0.57 -4.57
CA GLY A 91 -14.57 0.51 -5.56
C GLY A 91 -14.59 1.92 -4.97
N TRP A 92 -15.31 2.14 -3.86
CA TRP A 92 -15.33 3.43 -3.16
C TRP A 92 -13.97 3.79 -2.57
N LEU A 93 -13.21 2.80 -2.05
CA LEU A 93 -11.91 3.02 -1.41
C LEU A 93 -10.91 3.52 -2.45
N ARG A 94 -10.86 2.87 -3.62
CA ARG A 94 -10.04 3.33 -4.75
C ARG A 94 -10.46 4.72 -5.25
N LYS A 95 -11.76 4.99 -5.35
CA LYS A 95 -12.29 6.27 -5.85
C LYS A 95 -11.94 7.44 -4.93
N GLN A 96 -12.04 7.24 -3.61
CA GLN A 96 -11.84 8.30 -2.62
C GLN A 96 -10.38 8.52 -2.24
N PHE A 97 -9.54 7.48 -2.30
CA PHE A 97 -8.18 7.50 -1.75
C PHE A 97 -7.09 7.10 -2.75
N GLY A 98 -7.44 6.93 -4.03
CA GLY A 98 -6.47 6.66 -5.09
C GLY A 98 -5.55 7.85 -5.39
N ARG A 99 -4.43 7.59 -6.08
CA ARG A 99 -3.56 8.67 -6.61
C ARG A 99 -4.38 9.68 -7.40
N GLY A 100 -4.18 10.97 -7.12
CA GLY A 100 -4.90 12.07 -7.78
C GLY A 100 -6.32 12.33 -7.26
N SER A 101 -6.79 11.58 -6.27
CA SER A 101 -8.02 11.92 -5.54
C SER A 101 -7.83 13.19 -4.71
N VAL A 102 -8.93 13.90 -4.46
CA VAL A 102 -8.96 15.09 -3.63
C VAL A 102 -9.46 14.69 -2.23
N PRO A 103 -8.70 14.96 -1.16
CA PRO A 103 -9.14 14.70 0.22
C PRO A 103 -10.47 15.40 0.54
N ALA A 104 -11.30 14.72 1.33
CA ALA A 104 -12.55 15.30 1.80
C ALA A 104 -12.27 16.48 2.74
N LYS A 105 -13.13 17.50 2.71
CA LYS A 105 -12.99 18.68 3.59
C LYS A 105 -13.55 18.45 5.00
N SER A 106 -14.34 17.40 5.18
CA SER A 106 -14.97 17.02 6.44
C SER A 106 -15.25 15.51 6.45
N ALA A 107 -15.66 14.99 7.62
CA ALA A 107 -16.05 13.59 7.79
C ALA A 107 -17.46 13.28 7.22
N GLU A 108 -18.20 14.27 6.72
CA GLU A 108 -19.58 14.08 6.28
C GLU A 108 -19.65 13.16 5.06
N GLY A 109 -20.42 12.07 5.19
CA GLY A 109 -20.55 11.05 4.15
C GLY A 109 -19.26 10.25 3.88
N GLN A 110 -18.25 10.36 4.75
CA GLN A 110 -16.99 9.62 4.66
C GLN A 110 -17.00 8.38 5.56
N PRO A 111 -16.19 7.35 5.27
CA PRO A 111 -15.99 6.23 6.19
C PRO A 111 -15.43 6.74 7.54
N VAL A 112 -15.80 6.07 8.63
CA VAL A 112 -15.21 6.39 9.94
C VAL A 112 -13.74 5.92 9.98
N PRO A 113 -12.86 6.62 10.73
CA PRO A 113 -11.44 6.24 10.89
C PRO A 113 -11.18 4.75 11.15
N GLU A 114 -12.02 4.13 11.98
CA GLU A 114 -11.93 2.72 12.35
C GLU A 114 -12.17 1.79 11.15
N GLU A 115 -13.06 2.18 10.23
CA GLU A 115 -13.27 1.44 8.99
C GLU A 115 -12.02 1.49 8.11
N LEU A 116 -11.39 2.67 7.98
CA LEU A 116 -10.16 2.82 7.21
C LEU A 116 -9.01 1.97 7.79
N LEU A 117 -8.87 1.96 9.11
CA LEU A 117 -7.93 1.10 9.82
C LEU A 117 -8.22 -0.38 9.57
N ALA A 118 -9.48 -0.80 9.65
CA ALA A 118 -9.88 -2.17 9.40
C ALA A 118 -9.58 -2.61 7.97
N ARG A 119 -9.83 -1.75 6.97
CA ARG A 119 -9.48 -2.02 5.56
C ARG A 119 -7.97 -2.15 5.39
N LEU A 120 -7.21 -1.20 5.93
CA LEU A 120 -5.75 -1.21 5.87
C LEU A 120 -5.16 -2.47 6.54
N ALA A 121 -5.75 -2.93 7.66
CA ALA A 121 -5.34 -4.15 8.35
C ALA A 121 -5.69 -5.42 7.54
N ALA A 122 -6.89 -5.49 6.96
CA ALA A 122 -7.30 -6.63 6.14
C ALA A 122 -6.40 -6.81 4.90
N ILE A 123 -6.11 -5.72 4.20
CA ILE A 123 -5.20 -5.72 3.03
C ILE A 123 -3.79 -6.15 3.44
N ASP A 124 -3.31 -5.70 4.61
CA ASP A 124 -2.01 -6.10 5.12
C ASP A 124 -1.94 -7.57 5.46
N ALA A 125 -2.96 -8.12 6.14
CA ALA A 125 -3.00 -9.53 6.46
C ALA A 125 -2.92 -10.40 5.20
N VAL A 126 -3.64 -10.02 4.13
CA VAL A 126 -3.55 -10.72 2.83
C VAL A 126 -2.16 -10.55 2.22
N ALA A 127 -1.59 -9.35 2.23
CA ALA A 127 -0.25 -9.10 1.69
C ALA A 127 0.85 -9.88 2.44
N GLN A 128 0.75 -10.01 3.77
CA GLN A 128 1.68 -10.78 4.61
C GLN A 128 1.58 -12.28 4.33
N ALA A 129 0.39 -12.77 3.95
CA ALA A 129 0.18 -14.17 3.57
C ALA A 129 0.64 -14.46 2.14
N GLU A 130 0.47 -13.49 1.22
CA GLU A 130 0.80 -13.63 -0.20
C GLU A 130 2.30 -13.45 -0.49
N LEU A 131 2.96 -12.47 0.12
CA LEU A 131 4.36 -12.18 -0.20
C LEU A 131 5.29 -13.41 -0.05
N PRO A 132 5.18 -14.26 0.98
CA PRO A 132 5.99 -15.47 1.10
C PRO A 132 5.71 -16.54 0.03
N THR A 133 4.57 -16.49 -0.67
CA THR A 133 4.21 -17.47 -1.70
C THR A 133 4.74 -17.11 -3.08
N LEU A 134 5.22 -15.88 -3.28
CA LEU A 134 5.86 -15.48 -4.55
C LEU A 134 7.12 -16.29 -4.80
N THR A 135 7.24 -16.88 -5.98
CA THR A 135 8.38 -17.71 -6.40
C THR A 135 9.44 -16.85 -7.09
N ALA A 136 10.65 -17.39 -7.26
CA ALA A 136 11.67 -16.72 -8.06
C ALA A 136 11.20 -16.52 -9.51
N GLU A 137 10.45 -17.48 -10.05
CA GLU A 137 9.83 -17.39 -11.38
C GLU A 137 8.83 -16.22 -11.45
N SER A 138 7.88 -16.13 -10.52
CA SER A 138 6.90 -15.03 -10.53
C SER A 138 7.55 -13.67 -10.33
N LEU A 139 8.63 -13.58 -9.54
CA LEU A 139 9.37 -12.34 -9.31
C LEU A 139 10.21 -11.88 -10.51
N ARG A 140 10.42 -12.75 -11.51
CA ARG A 140 11.03 -12.38 -12.80
C ARG A 140 10.00 -11.91 -13.83
N GLU A 141 8.71 -12.15 -13.58
CA GLU A 141 7.66 -11.66 -14.47
C GLU A 141 7.70 -10.13 -14.52
N PRO A 142 7.80 -9.53 -15.72
CA PRO A 142 7.74 -8.09 -15.85
C PRO A 142 6.40 -7.55 -15.33
N ILE A 143 6.46 -6.56 -14.44
CA ILE A 143 5.28 -5.80 -14.02
C ILE A 143 5.22 -4.48 -14.77
N ASP A 144 4.02 -4.06 -15.15
CA ASP A 144 3.82 -2.74 -15.75
C ASP A 144 4.25 -1.64 -14.76
N MET A 145 5.00 -0.66 -15.27
CA MET A 145 5.56 0.42 -14.46
C MET A 145 4.48 1.13 -13.64
N PRO A 146 4.72 1.40 -12.35
CA PRO A 146 3.68 1.86 -11.42
C PRO A 146 3.26 3.33 -11.61
N TYR A 147 3.90 4.06 -12.54
CA TYR A 147 3.53 5.41 -12.94
C TYR A 147 3.15 5.45 -14.42
N ALA A 148 2.10 6.21 -14.76
CA ALA A 148 1.93 6.68 -16.12
C ALA A 148 3.14 7.55 -16.49
N ALA A 149 3.71 7.31 -17.67
CA ALA A 149 4.65 8.24 -18.31
C ALA A 149 4.02 9.62 -18.47
#